data_AF-A0A5C7R8D8-F1
#
_entry.id   AF-A0A5C7R8D8-F1
#
_cell.length_a   1.000
_cell.length_b   1.000
_cell.length_c   1.000
_cell.angle_alpha   90.00
_cell.angle_beta   90.00
_cell.angle_gamma   90.00
#
_symmetry.space_group_name_H-M   'P 1'
#
loop_
_entity.id
_entity.type
_entity.pdbx_description
1 polymer ?
#
loop_
_entity_poly.entity_id
_entity_poly.type
_entity_poly.pdbx_seq_one_letter_code
_entity_poly.pdbx_strand_id
1 'polypeptide(L)' 'MLPTGIKQFVDRVLRGGSWNNKPQNARSANRNRNEPTKRNNNIGFRISSPPTISS' A
#
# COMPACT_ATOMS: atom_id res chain seq x y z
N MET A 1 -24.13 -15.20 9.85
CA MET A 1 -24.37 -14.01 8.99
C MET A 1 -24.76 -12.87 9.92
N LEU A 2 -23.86 -11.92 10.21
CA LEU A 2 -24.23 -10.72 10.96
C LEU A 2 -24.80 -9.67 9.99
N PRO A 3 -25.78 -8.86 10.41
CA PRO A 3 -26.58 -8.03 9.52
C PRO A 3 -25.78 -6.79 9.08
N THR A 4 -25.70 -6.61 7.75
CA THR A 4 -25.42 -5.36 7.01
C THR A 4 -24.32 -4.42 7.53
N GLY A 5 -23.17 -4.45 6.85
CA GLY A 5 -22.78 -3.26 6.08
C GLY A 5 -21.74 -2.28 6.65
N ILE A 6 -20.84 -2.66 7.56
CA ILE A 6 -19.63 -1.84 7.75
C ILE A 6 -18.69 -2.11 6.58
N LYS A 7 -18.68 -1.22 5.59
CA LYS A 7 -17.60 -1.16 4.60
C LYS A 7 -16.35 -0.69 5.35
N GLN A 8 -15.66 -1.60 6.04
CA GLN A 8 -14.37 -1.29 6.64
C GLN A 8 -13.41 -0.95 5.50
N PHE A 9 -13.25 0.34 5.23
CA PHE A 9 -12.21 0.84 4.36
C PHE A 9 -10.88 0.71 5.12
N VAL A 10 -10.39 -0.52 5.22
CA VAL A 10 -9.08 -0.78 5.82
C VAL A 10 -8.05 -0.25 4.83
N ASP A 11 -7.46 0.89 5.16
CA ASP A 11 -6.41 1.49 4.36
C ASP A 11 -5.29 0.48 4.06
N ARG A 12 -4.80 0.51 2.82
CA ARG A 12 -3.65 -0.29 2.40
C ARG A 12 -2.38 0.51 2.59
N VAL A 13 -1.34 -0.20 3.03
CA VAL A 13 -0.03 0.41 3.26
C VAL A 13 0.68 0.65 1.94
N LEU A 14 1.23 1.85 1.78
CA LEU A 14 2.09 2.28 0.69
C LEU A 14 3.50 2.55 1.24
N ARG A 15 4.53 2.19 0.46
CA ARG A 15 5.93 2.21 0.88
C ARG A 15 6.82 2.87 -0.17
N GLY A 16 7.94 3.45 0.27
CA GLY A 16 9.00 3.98 -0.59
C GLY A 16 8.85 5.42 -1.07
N GLY A 17 7.72 6.08 -0.79
CA GLY A 17 7.47 7.45 -1.24
C GLY A 17 7.28 7.57 -2.76
N SER A 18 7.26 8.82 -3.25
CA SER A 18 7.04 9.20 -4.65
C SER A 18 7.71 10.55 -4.94
N TRP A 19 7.73 10.95 -6.21
CA TRP A 19 8.41 12.16 -6.70
C TRP A 19 7.98 13.47 -6.00
N ASN A 20 6.78 13.54 -5.41
CA ASN A 20 6.27 14.73 -4.72
C ASN A 20 6.39 14.66 -3.18
N ASN A 21 7.09 13.67 -2.62
CA ASN A 21 7.22 13.53 -1.18
C ASN A 21 8.43 14.28 -0.63
N LYS A 22 8.28 14.83 0.58
CA LYS A 22 9.41 15.30 1.40
C LYS A 22 10.34 14.13 1.74
N PRO A 23 11.67 14.33 1.90
CA PRO A 23 12.62 13.25 2.14
C PRO A 23 12.27 12.33 3.33
N GLN A 24 11.67 12.89 4.38
CA GLN A 24 11.26 12.14 5.58
C GLN A 24 10.19 11.08 5.26
N ASN A 25 9.32 11.34 4.29
CA ASN A 25 8.23 10.46 3.89
C ASN A 25 8.67 9.34 2.93
N ALA A 26 9.85 9.48 2.31
CA ALA A 26 10.44 8.48 1.42
C ALA A 26 11.31 7.45 2.16
N ARG A 27 11.55 7.62 3.47
CA ARG A 27 12.33 6.67 4.27
C ARG A 27 11.71 5.27 4.28
N SER A 28 12.55 4.24 4.28
CA SER A 28 12.15 2.83 4.31
C SER A 28 11.30 2.45 5.53
N ALA A 29 11.40 3.17 6.65
CA ALA A 29 10.58 2.94 7.83
C ALA A 29 9.16 3.53 7.71
N ASN A 30 8.93 4.50 6.82
CA ASN A 30 7.65 5.19 6.74
C ASN A 30 6.54 4.30 6.16
N ARG A 31 5.34 4.37 6.73
CA ARG A 31 4.18 3.54 6.38
C ARG A 31 2.96 4.39 6.06
N ASN A 32 2.91 4.92 4.84
CA ASN A 32 1.76 5.67 4.36
C ASN A 32 0.55 4.74 4.18
N ARG A 33 -0.66 5.29 4.29
CA ARG A 33 -1.93 4.56 4.20
C ARG A 33 -2.89 5.32 3.30
N ASN A 34 -3.61 4.59 2.46
CA ASN A 34 -4.68 5.13 1.64
C ASN A 34 -5.79 4.09 1.47
N GLU A 35 -7.01 4.58 1.27
CA GLU A 35 -8.12 3.73 0.90
C GLU A 35 -7.81 2.95 -0.38
N PRO A 36 -8.17 1.65 -0.46
CA PRO A 36 -7.89 0.82 -1.63
C PRO A 36 -8.51 1.31 -2.94
N THR A 37 -9.50 2.19 -2.89
CA THR A 37 -10.19 2.80 -4.04
C THR A 37 -9.53 4.08 -4.52
N LYS A 38 -8.62 4.67 -3.74
CA LYS A 38 -7.92 5.91 -4.11
C LYS A 38 -6.85 5.63 -5.17
N ARG A 39 -6.90 6.38 -6.27
CA ARG A 39 -6.05 6.19 -7.47
C ARG A 39 -5.24 7.46 -7.77
N ASN A 40 -4.39 7.88 -6.84
CA ASN A 40 -3.54 9.03 -7.08
C ASN A 40 -2.44 8.68 -8.10
N ASN A 41 -2.07 9.65 -8.96
CA ASN A 41 -1.02 9.51 -9.97
C ASN A 41 0.41 9.39 -9.42
N ASN A 42 0.59 9.49 -8.09
CA ASN A 42 1.86 9.31 -7.41
C ASN A 42 1.97 7.97 -6.67
N ILE A 43 1.08 7.01 -6.96
CA ILE A 43 1.03 5.69 -6.32
C ILE A 43 1.18 4.61 -7.39
N GLY A 44 2.07 3.65 -7.12
CA GLY A 44 2.23 2.43 -7.90
C GLY A 44 2.47 1.22 -7.01
N PHE A 45 2.80 0.07 -7.60
CA PHE A 45 3.15 -1.15 -6.89
C PHE A 45 4.36 -1.83 -7.54
N ARG A 46 5.05 -2.67 -6.76
CA ARG A 46 6.10 -3.57 -7.25
C ARG A 46 5.63 -5.00 -7.03
N ILE A 47 5.81 -5.84 -8.04
CA ILE A 47 5.45 -7.26 -7.99
C ILE A 47 6.53 -8.02 -7.22
N SER A 48 6.14 -9.09 -6.56
CA SER A 48 7.04 -10.05 -5.94
C SER A 48 6.52 -11.46 -6.22
N SER A 49 7.42 -12.41 -6.42
CA SER A 49 7.11 -13.84 -6.50
C SER A 49 7.79 -14.57 -5.34
N PRO A 50 7.21 -15.66 -4.82
CA PRO A 50 7.94 -16.53 -3.89
C PRO A 50 9.21 -17.08 -4.57
N PRO A 51 10.25 -17.43 -3.79
CA PRO A 51 11.40 -18.12 -4.34
C PRO A 51 10.97 -19.47 -4.91
N THR A 52 11.54 -19.88 -6.05
CA THR A 52 11.39 -21.24 -6.54
C THR A 52 12.10 -22.17 -5.56
N ILE A 53 11.34 -23.05 -4.91
CA ILE A 53 11.90 -24.11 -4.08
C ILE A 53 12.07 -25.34 -4.98
N SER A 54 13.31 -25.67 -5.35
CA SER A 54 13.64 -26.96 -5.96
C SER A 54 13.91 -27.98 -4.85
N SER A 55 13.19 -29.10 -4.90
CA SER A 55 13.37 -30.28 -4.03
C SER A 55 14.71 -30.96 -4.27
#